data_AF-A0A163S5R9-F1
#
_entry.id   AF-A0A163S5R9-F1
#
_cell.length_a   1.000
_cell.length_b   1.000
_cell.length_c   1.000
_cell.angle_alpha   90.00
_cell.angle_beta   90.00
_cell.angle_gamma   90.00
#
_symmetry.space_group_name_H-M   'P 1'
#
loop_
_entity.id
_entity.type
_entity.pdbx_description
1 polymer ?
#
loop_
_entity_poly.entity_id
_entity_poly.type
_entity_poly.pdbx_seq_one_letter_code
_entity_poly.pdbx_strand_id
1 'polypeptide(L)'
;MAIVLNNFKEKQRFKKETFERKVLRDLSLATIKKEFQRLFQPFFQYSLLYQNDIEDACIDMAIDAYLLGASYSRFAYHGETLEKIKDRAYEKQKAIADGLFEYWQFWCWGTEMMMESLHLCCEAYVHIWWMEGYKNGEKRYRMKLQ
;
A
#
# COMPACT_ATOMS: atom_id res chain seq x y z
N MET A 1 12.08 23.02 -19.00
CA MET A 1 10.81 23.42 -19.63
C MET A 1 9.81 23.74 -18.53
N ALA A 2 9.16 24.90 -18.56
CA ALA A 2 8.09 25.24 -17.62
C ALA A 2 6.78 24.61 -18.12
N ILE A 3 6.13 23.79 -17.28
CA ILE A 3 4.83 23.21 -17.61
C ILE A 3 3.76 24.26 -17.29
N VAL A 4 3.04 24.72 -18.31
CA VAL A 4 1.89 25.62 -18.15
C VAL A 4 0.66 24.74 -17.94
N LEU A 5 0.04 24.81 -16.75
CA LEU A 5 -1.15 24.04 -16.38
C LEU A 5 -2.37 24.95 -16.53
N ASN A 6 -3.25 24.63 -17.47
CA ASN A 6 -4.32 25.55 -17.92
C ASN A 6 -5.66 25.33 -17.21
N ASN A 7 -5.79 24.29 -16.39
CA ASN A 7 -6.98 24.06 -15.57
C ASN A 7 -6.69 23.50 -14.17
N PHE A 8 -7.68 23.61 -13.28
CA PHE A 8 -7.57 23.18 -11.87
C PHE A 8 -7.30 21.68 -11.72
N LYS A 9 -7.88 20.84 -12.59
CA LYS A 9 -7.72 19.38 -12.55
C LYS A 9 -6.28 18.96 -12.86
N GLU A 10 -5.68 19.54 -13.89
CA GLU A 10 -4.27 19.35 -14.25
C GLU A 10 -3.34 19.75 -13.11
N LYS A 11 -3.62 20.90 -12.46
CA LYS A 11 -2.86 21.35 -11.30
C LYS A 11 -2.98 20.39 -10.11
N GLN A 12 -4.16 19.85 -9.85
CA GLN A 12 -4.36 18.88 -8.79
C GLN A 12 -3.65 17.55 -9.07
N ARG A 13 -3.73 17.06 -10.31
CA ARG A 13 -3.04 15.83 -10.75
C ARG A 13 -1.53 15.98 -10.64
N PHE A 14 -0.97 17.08 -11.14
CA PHE A 14 0.46 17.34 -11.06
C PHE A 14 0.97 17.38 -9.61
N LYS A 15 0.21 18.03 -8.70
CA LYS A 15 0.53 18.04 -7.27
C LYS A 15 0.50 16.63 -6.67
N LYS A 16 -0.51 15.82 -7.02
CA LYS A 16 -0.62 14.43 -6.57
C LYS A 16 0.59 13.62 -7.03
N GLU A 17 0.88 13.62 -8.33
CA GLU A 17 2.02 12.88 -8.92
C GLU A 17 3.36 13.33 -8.33
N THR A 18 3.54 14.63 -8.11
CA THR A 18 4.76 15.18 -7.48
C THR A 18 4.91 14.69 -6.04
N PHE A 19 3.82 14.69 -5.27
CA PHE A 19 3.81 14.19 -3.90
C PHE A 19 4.11 12.68 -3.86
N GLU A 20 3.43 11.88 -4.68
CA GLU A 20 3.65 10.43 -4.79
C GLU A 20 5.11 10.11 -5.11
N ARG A 21 5.69 10.76 -6.12
CA ARG A 21 7.13 10.61 -6.45
C ARG A 21 8.04 10.98 -5.29
N LYS A 22 7.69 11.99 -4.48
CA LYS A 22 8.50 12.40 -3.32
C LYS A 22 8.46 11.36 -2.21
N VAL A 23 7.27 10.82 -1.88
CA VAL A 23 7.13 9.84 -0.80
C VAL A 23 7.70 8.47 -1.17
N LEU A 24 7.65 8.08 -2.44
CA LEU A 24 8.22 6.81 -2.91
C LEU A 24 9.75 6.74 -2.79
N ARG A 25 10.45 7.89 -2.72
CA ARG A 25 11.91 7.91 -2.55
C ARG A 25 12.40 7.29 -1.25
N ASP A 26 11.53 7.23 -0.23
CA ASP A 26 11.88 6.64 1.06
C ASP A 26 11.41 5.18 1.17
N LEU A 27 10.69 4.66 0.16
CA LEU A 27 10.22 3.29 0.15
C LEU A 27 11.32 2.37 -0.39
N SER A 28 11.75 1.43 0.44
CA SER A 28 12.81 0.48 0.09
C SER A 28 12.22 -0.81 -0.46
N LEU A 29 12.52 -1.12 -1.72
CA LEU A 29 12.13 -2.38 -2.35
C LEU A 29 12.62 -3.60 -1.56
N ALA A 30 13.83 -3.53 -1.00
CA ALA A 30 14.37 -4.61 -0.17
C ALA A 30 13.52 -4.87 1.09
N THR A 31 12.90 -3.82 1.64
CA THR A 31 12.01 -3.94 2.80
C THR A 31 10.69 -4.58 2.39
N ILE A 32 10.15 -4.22 1.22
CA ILE A 32 8.97 -4.85 0.63
C ILE A 32 9.17 -6.34 0.46
N LYS A 33 10.27 -6.73 -0.19
CA LYS A 33 10.63 -8.13 -0.41
C LYS A 33 10.79 -8.88 0.91
N LYS A 34 11.45 -8.28 1.91
CA LYS A 34 11.63 -8.90 3.23
C LYS A 34 10.30 -9.16 3.94
N GLU A 35 9.38 -8.20 3.94
CA GLU A 35 8.07 -8.37 4.59
C GLU A 35 7.18 -9.34 3.83
N PHE A 36 7.25 -9.35 2.49
CA PHE A 36 6.60 -10.36 1.66
C PHE A 36 7.05 -11.77 2.05
N GLN A 37 8.35 -12.01 2.08
CA GLN A 37 8.91 -13.29 2.51
C GLN A 37 8.43 -13.66 3.92
N ARG A 38 8.52 -12.71 4.87
CA ARG A 38 8.14 -12.95 6.27
C ARG A 38 6.67 -13.37 6.42
N LEU A 39 5.75 -12.75 5.68
CA LEU A 39 4.31 -12.99 5.83
C LEU A 39 3.81 -14.15 4.98
N PHE A 40 4.31 -14.28 3.76
CA PHE A 40 3.75 -15.20 2.78
C PHE A 40 4.53 -16.51 2.63
N GLN A 41 5.72 -16.64 3.23
CA GLN A 41 6.51 -17.87 3.18
C GLN A 41 5.73 -19.16 3.49
N PRO A 42 4.83 -19.19 4.50
CA PRO A 42 4.05 -20.40 4.81
C PRO A 42 3.14 -20.89 3.68
N PHE A 43 2.76 -20.02 2.73
CA PHE A 43 1.80 -20.34 1.68
C PHE A 43 2.45 -20.86 0.39
N PHE A 44 3.76 -20.71 0.19
CA PHE A 44 4.40 -21.13 -1.08
C PHE A 44 4.34 -22.64 -1.34
N GLN A 45 4.25 -23.47 -0.31
CA GLN A 45 4.04 -24.91 -0.49
C GLN A 45 2.70 -25.25 -1.18
N TYR A 46 1.76 -24.30 -1.19
CA TYR A 46 0.42 -24.43 -1.76
C TYR A 46 0.26 -23.67 -3.08
N SER A 47 1.31 -22.96 -3.52
CA SER A 47 1.28 -22.10 -4.70
C SER A 47 1.62 -22.89 -5.98
N LEU A 48 0.90 -22.59 -7.06
CA LEU A 48 1.19 -23.04 -8.41
C LEU A 48 2.19 -22.15 -9.16
N LEU A 49 2.40 -20.92 -8.67
CA LEU A 49 3.30 -19.95 -9.31
C LEU A 49 4.72 -20.04 -8.76
N TYR A 50 5.65 -19.52 -9.55
CA TYR A 50 6.96 -19.19 -9.01
C TYR A 50 6.81 -18.05 -8.01
N GLN A 51 7.61 -18.12 -6.96
CA GLN A 51 7.65 -17.10 -5.91
C GLN A 51 7.79 -15.66 -6.44
N ASN A 52 8.52 -15.48 -7.55
CA ASN A 52 8.76 -14.18 -8.17
C ASN A 52 7.48 -13.54 -8.74
N ASP A 53 6.57 -14.31 -9.34
CA ASP A 53 5.35 -13.77 -9.96
C ASP A 53 4.41 -13.19 -8.89
N ILE A 54 4.33 -13.89 -7.76
CA ILE A 54 3.57 -13.46 -6.59
C ILE A 54 4.27 -12.28 -5.89
N GLU A 55 5.61 -12.29 -5.85
CA GLU A 55 6.39 -11.21 -5.28
C GLU A 55 6.12 -9.88 -6.00
N ASP A 56 6.07 -9.89 -7.34
CA ASP A 56 5.78 -8.71 -8.14
C ASP A 56 4.38 -8.15 -7.83
N ALA A 57 3.35 -9.01 -7.76
CA ALA A 57 2.01 -8.59 -7.36
C ALA A 57 1.98 -8.01 -5.93
N CYS A 58 2.73 -8.60 -5.00
CA CYS A 58 2.85 -8.07 -3.64
C CYS A 58 3.54 -6.70 -3.62
N ILE A 59 4.56 -6.49 -4.46
CA ILE A 59 5.24 -5.20 -4.59
C ILE A 59 4.27 -4.11 -5.07
N ASP A 60 3.47 -4.39 -6.09
CA ASP A 60 2.48 -3.44 -6.61
C ASP A 60 1.45 -3.05 -5.53
N MET A 61 0.89 -4.04 -4.84
CA MET A 61 -0.09 -3.82 -3.76
C MET A 61 0.51 -3.09 -2.55
N ALA A 62 1.79 -3.35 -2.23
CA ALA A 62 2.52 -2.60 -1.20
C ALA A 62 2.69 -1.13 -1.56
N ILE A 63 3.02 -0.84 -2.83
CA ILE A 63 3.15 0.54 -3.33
C ILE A 63 1.80 1.26 -3.26
N ASP A 64 0.72 0.62 -3.71
CA ASP A 64 -0.63 1.21 -3.66
C ASP A 64 -1.08 1.50 -2.22
N ALA A 65 -0.89 0.55 -1.31
CA ALA A 65 -1.20 0.72 0.10
C ALA A 65 -0.37 1.84 0.73
N TYR A 66 0.93 1.90 0.43
CA TYR A 66 1.83 2.95 0.90
C TYR A 66 1.43 4.34 0.41
N LEU A 67 1.15 4.50 -0.89
CA LEU A 67 0.70 5.76 -1.46
C LEU A 67 -0.66 6.18 -0.88
N LEU A 68 -1.56 5.22 -0.66
CA LEU A 68 -2.83 5.46 0.01
C LEU A 68 -2.61 6.02 1.41
N GLY A 69 -1.80 5.37 2.24
CA GLY A 69 -1.46 5.84 3.58
C GLY A 69 -0.85 7.24 3.58
N ALA A 70 0.13 7.48 2.70
CA ALA A 70 0.79 8.78 2.55
C ALA A 70 -0.19 9.89 2.15
N SER A 71 -1.17 9.59 1.29
CA SER A 71 -2.18 10.57 0.89
C SER A 71 -3.14 10.92 2.03
N TYR A 72 -3.44 9.97 2.92
CA TYR A 72 -4.32 10.15 4.07
C TYR A 72 -3.63 10.86 5.25
N SER A 73 -2.29 10.90 5.30
CA SER A 73 -1.56 11.61 6.33
C SER A 73 -1.86 13.12 6.39
N ARG A 74 -2.42 13.69 5.32
CA ARG A 74 -2.87 15.10 5.28
C ARG A 74 -3.94 15.40 6.33
N PHE A 75 -4.77 14.41 6.69
CA PHE A 75 -5.83 14.59 7.68
C PHE A 75 -5.25 14.78 9.09
N ALA A 76 -4.12 14.14 9.38
CA ALA A 76 -3.38 14.35 10.62
C ALA A 76 -2.84 15.78 10.73
N TYR A 77 -2.36 16.35 9.61
CA TYR A 77 -1.99 17.77 9.54
C TYR A 77 -3.18 18.71 9.83
N HIS A 78 -4.40 18.28 9.53
CA HIS A 78 -5.63 19.00 9.86
C HIS A 78 -6.20 18.66 11.25
N GLY A 79 -5.49 17.88 12.07
CA GLY A 79 -5.86 17.57 13.45
C GLY A 79 -6.75 16.33 13.64
N GLU A 80 -6.97 15.52 12.61
CA GLU A 80 -7.68 14.25 12.77
C GLU A 80 -6.80 13.19 13.45
N THR A 81 -7.41 12.40 14.34
CA THR A 81 -6.76 11.26 15.00
C THR A 81 -6.51 10.12 14.03
N LEU A 82 -5.43 9.36 14.22
CA LEU A 82 -5.10 8.19 13.38
C LEU A 82 -6.27 7.20 13.24
N GLU A 83 -7.05 6.96 14.29
CA GLU A 83 -8.21 6.05 14.27
C GLU A 83 -9.24 6.48 13.22
N LYS A 84 -9.76 7.71 13.31
CA LYS A 84 -10.65 8.29 12.29
C LYS A 84 -10.06 8.25 10.87
N ILE A 85 -8.75 8.45 10.74
CA ILE A 85 -8.07 8.40 9.43
C ILE A 85 -8.07 6.96 8.88
N LYS A 86 -7.83 5.97 9.74
CA LYS A 86 -7.94 4.54 9.38
C LYS A 86 -9.36 4.19 8.95
N ASP A 87 -10.38 4.65 9.67
CA ASP A 87 -11.79 4.41 9.32
C ASP A 87 -12.11 4.96 7.93
N ARG A 88 -11.67 6.19 7.63
CA ARG A 88 -11.85 6.79 6.29
C ARG A 88 -11.11 6.04 5.18
N ALA A 89 -10.06 5.33 5.51
CA ALA A 89 -9.25 4.56 4.58
C ALA A 89 -9.64 3.09 4.50
N TYR A 90 -10.54 2.61 5.37
CA TYR A 90 -10.85 1.20 5.55
C TYR A 90 -11.28 0.53 4.25
N GLU A 91 -12.33 1.04 3.60
CA GLU A 91 -12.85 0.47 2.34
C GLU A 91 -11.79 0.39 1.24
N LYS A 92 -10.88 1.37 1.18
CA LYS A 92 -9.81 1.38 0.18
C LYS A 92 -8.67 0.41 0.53
N GLN A 93 -8.33 0.27 1.80
CA GLN A 93 -7.38 -0.75 2.25
C GLN A 93 -7.96 -2.15 1.98
N LYS A 94 -9.22 -2.36 2.33
CA LYS A 94 -9.94 -3.62 2.09
C LYS A 94 -9.95 -3.98 0.61
N ALA A 95 -10.25 -3.03 -0.29
CA ALA A 95 -10.21 -3.29 -1.73
C ALA A 95 -8.83 -3.74 -2.25
N ILE A 96 -7.74 -3.16 -1.72
CA ILE A 96 -6.37 -3.60 -2.07
C ILE A 96 -6.10 -5.01 -1.52
N ALA A 97 -6.50 -5.28 -0.28
CA ALA A 97 -6.31 -6.58 0.36
C ALA A 97 -7.11 -7.68 -0.35
N ASP A 98 -8.37 -7.41 -0.69
CA ASP A 98 -9.24 -8.31 -1.43
C ASP A 98 -8.66 -8.59 -2.84
N GLY A 99 -8.16 -7.57 -3.55
CA GLY A 99 -7.51 -7.76 -4.85
C GLY A 99 -6.22 -8.61 -4.78
N LEU A 100 -5.40 -8.41 -3.74
CA LEU A 100 -4.23 -9.26 -3.50
C LEU A 100 -4.64 -10.71 -3.18
N PHE A 101 -5.69 -10.88 -2.37
CA PHE A 101 -6.20 -12.19 -2.01
C PHE A 101 -6.79 -12.92 -3.22
N GLU A 102 -7.58 -12.25 -4.06
CA GLU A 102 -8.11 -12.81 -5.30
C GLU A 102 -6.99 -13.30 -6.23
N TYR A 103 -5.91 -12.52 -6.35
CA TYR A 103 -4.72 -12.94 -7.11
C TYR A 103 -4.09 -14.21 -6.52
N TRP A 104 -3.88 -14.23 -5.21
CA TRP A 104 -3.37 -15.42 -4.52
C TRP A 104 -4.28 -16.64 -4.68
N GLN A 105 -5.59 -16.46 -4.53
CA GLN A 105 -6.59 -17.52 -4.58
C GLN A 105 -6.63 -18.19 -5.97
N PHE A 106 -6.42 -17.42 -7.03
CA PHE A 106 -6.33 -17.97 -8.39
C PHE A 106 -5.14 -18.93 -8.55
N TRP A 107 -4.04 -18.69 -7.83
CA TRP A 107 -2.77 -19.41 -7.96
C TRP A 107 -2.41 -20.31 -6.78
N CYS A 108 -3.31 -20.47 -5.81
CA CYS A 108 -3.06 -21.20 -4.57
C CYS A 108 -4.20 -22.18 -4.27
N TRP A 109 -3.85 -23.36 -3.76
CA TRP A 109 -4.80 -24.43 -3.49
C TRP A 109 -4.66 -24.88 -2.05
N GLY A 110 -5.77 -25.05 -1.32
CA GLY A 110 -5.73 -25.69 -0.02
C GLY A 110 -7.03 -25.58 0.76
N THR A 111 -6.95 -25.78 2.07
CA THR A 111 -8.13 -25.85 2.94
C THR A 111 -8.75 -24.47 3.15
N GLU A 112 -10.03 -24.45 3.53
CA GLU A 112 -10.74 -23.22 3.88
C GLU A 112 -10.01 -22.42 4.98
N MET A 113 -9.53 -23.11 6.03
CA MET A 113 -8.73 -22.50 7.10
C MET A 113 -7.44 -21.85 6.59
N MET A 114 -6.79 -22.45 5.58
CA MET A 114 -5.59 -21.87 4.96
C MET A 114 -5.96 -20.62 4.15
N MET A 115 -7.06 -20.64 3.41
CA MET A 115 -7.54 -19.48 2.65
C MET A 115 -7.95 -18.32 3.55
N GLU A 116 -8.60 -18.59 4.68
CA GLU A 116 -8.90 -17.57 5.70
C GLU A 116 -7.60 -16.96 6.27
N SER A 117 -6.62 -17.80 6.58
CA SER A 117 -5.31 -17.34 7.06
C SER A 117 -4.59 -16.48 6.01
N LEU A 118 -4.69 -16.85 4.73
CA LEU A 118 -4.10 -16.11 3.62
C LEU A 118 -4.77 -14.74 3.45
N HIS A 119 -6.10 -14.66 3.53
CA HIS A 119 -6.83 -13.39 3.48
C HIS A 119 -6.41 -12.45 4.62
N LEU A 120 -6.33 -12.96 5.85
CA LEU A 120 -5.82 -12.20 7.00
C LEU A 120 -4.38 -11.71 6.80
N CYS A 121 -3.52 -12.52 6.17
CA CYS A 121 -2.17 -12.11 5.80
C CYS A 121 -2.17 -10.98 4.75
N CYS A 122 -3.07 -11.02 3.76
CA CYS A 122 -3.25 -9.93 2.80
C CYS A 122 -3.70 -8.63 3.49
N GLU A 123 -4.69 -8.69 4.39
CA GLU A 123 -5.14 -7.53 5.16
C GLU A 123 -4.00 -6.94 6.02
N ALA A 124 -3.26 -7.80 6.72
CA ALA A 124 -2.13 -7.38 7.53
C ALA A 124 -1.02 -6.74 6.68
N TYR A 125 -0.70 -7.32 5.53
CA TYR A 125 0.30 -6.81 4.60
C TYR A 125 -0.04 -5.40 4.10
N VAL A 126 -1.29 -5.22 3.64
CA VAL A 126 -1.79 -3.90 3.21
C VAL A 126 -1.76 -2.90 4.37
N HIS A 127 -2.17 -3.32 5.57
CA HIS A 127 -2.16 -2.44 6.74
C HIS A 127 -0.74 -1.97 7.11
N ILE A 128 0.25 -2.86 7.04
CA ILE A 128 1.66 -2.54 7.31
C ILE A 128 2.14 -1.44 6.36
N TRP A 129 1.92 -1.61 5.05
CA TRP A 129 2.37 -0.64 4.05
C TRP A 129 1.58 0.67 4.11
N TRP A 130 0.28 0.60 4.37
CA TRP A 130 -0.53 1.79 4.63
C TRP A 130 -0.01 2.59 5.82
N MET A 131 0.29 1.91 6.94
CA MET A 131 0.85 2.57 8.13
C MET A 131 2.21 3.20 7.87
N GLU A 132 3.08 2.54 7.10
CA GLU A 132 4.39 3.07 6.75
C GLU A 132 4.27 4.32 5.87
N GLY A 133 3.41 4.25 4.85
CA GLY A 133 3.09 5.40 4.00
C GLY A 133 2.51 6.57 4.79
N TYR A 134 1.56 6.29 5.68
CA TYR A 134 0.98 7.30 6.57
C TYR A 134 2.05 7.99 7.42
N LYS A 135 2.92 7.23 8.09
CA LYS A 135 3.97 7.78 8.96
C LYS A 135 4.93 8.66 8.18
N ASN A 136 5.34 8.22 6.99
CA ASN A 136 6.24 9.01 6.17
C ASN A 136 5.57 10.29 5.65
N GLY A 137 4.33 10.18 5.16
CA GLY A 137 3.52 11.34 4.77
C GLY A 137 3.41 12.35 5.91
N GLU A 138 3.04 11.90 7.11
CA GLU A 138 2.89 12.73 8.31
C GLU A 138 4.21 13.41 8.69
N LYS A 139 5.33 12.69 8.64
CA LYS A 139 6.68 13.24 8.85
C LYS A 139 6.98 14.37 7.86
N ARG A 140 6.65 14.19 6.58
CA ARG A 140 6.87 15.19 5.52
C ARG A 140 6.00 16.44 5.69
N TYR A 141 4.73 16.29 6.09
CA TYR A 141 3.88 17.43 6.46
C TYR A 141 4.48 18.21 7.64
N ARG A 142 4.89 17.51 8.71
CA ARG A 142 5.50 18.14 9.90
C ARG A 142 6.79 18.88 9.58
N MET A 143 7.63 18.34 8.69
CA MET A 143 8.89 18.95 8.26
C MET A 143 8.74 20.00 7.13
N LYS A 144 7.50 20.29 6.69
CA LYS A 144 7.22 21.21 5.55
C LYS A 144 7.97 20.85 4.26
N LEU A 145 8.20 19.55 4.00
CA LEU A 145 8.92 19.06 2.81
C LEU A 145 8.02 18.89 1.57
N GLN A 146 6.91 19.64 1.51
CA GLN A 146 5.90 19.54 0.46
C GLN A 146 6.40 19.99 -0.91
#